data_AF-A0AAW4UM93-F1
#
_entry.id   AF-A0AAW4UM93-F1
#
_cell.length_a   1.000
_cell.length_b   1.000
_cell.length_c   1.000
_cell.angle_alpha   90.00
_cell.angle_beta   90.00
_cell.angle_gamma   90.00
#
_symmetry.space_group_name_H-M   'P 1'
#
loop_
_entity.id
_entity.type
_entity.pdbx_description
1 polymer ?
#
loop_
_entity_poly.entity_id
_entity_poly.type
_entity_poly.pdbx_seq_one_letter_code
_entity_poly.pdbx_strand_id
1 'polypeptide(L)' 'AAGYTLEKYERIYRQAFYDAAKKADPNWEIGKPIKDGALDSVTRELAESGKSPAQATLDTKI' A
#
# COMPACT_ATOMS: atom_id res chain seq x y z
N ALA A 1 11.57 -23.38 0.76
CA ALA A 1 11.28 -21.94 0.71
C ALA A 1 11.24 -21.42 2.15
N ALA A 2 12.22 -20.62 2.57
CA ALA A 2 12.11 -19.79 3.77
C ALA A 2 11.79 -18.39 3.24
N GLY A 3 10.53 -18.09 2.91
CA GLY A 3 9.47 -17.92 3.91
C GLY A 3 9.73 -16.56 4.55
N TYR A 4 9.25 -15.49 3.90
CA TYR A 4 9.49 -14.09 4.26
C TYR A 4 9.39 -13.89 5.79
N THR A 5 10.37 -13.21 6.40
CA THR A 5 10.33 -12.90 7.85
C THR A 5 9.13 -12.00 8.16
N LEU A 6 8.52 -12.17 9.33
CA LEU A 6 7.36 -11.35 9.78
C LEU A 6 7.62 -9.84 9.63
N GLU A 7 8.84 -9.41 9.93
CA GLU A 7 9.28 -8.01 9.77
C GLU A 7 9.17 -7.51 8.32
N LYS A 8 9.55 -8.35 7.35
CA LYS A 8 9.48 -8.00 5.94
C LYS A 8 8.05 -7.84 5.48
N TYR A 9 7.15 -8.71 5.93
CA TYR A 9 5.72 -8.57 5.68
C TYR A 9 5.18 -7.27 6.27
N GLU A 10 5.43 -7.02 7.55
CA GLU A 10 4.93 -5.82 8.24
C GLU A 10 5.36 -4.53 7.53
N ARG A 11 6.62 -4.44 7.10
CA ARG A 11 7.15 -3.28 6.38
C ARG A 11 6.45 -3.06 5.04
N ILE A 12 6.24 -4.12 4.28
CA ILE A 12 5.59 -4.08 2.97
C ILE A 12 4.14 -3.59 3.10
N TYR A 13 3.38 -4.15 4.04
CA TYR A 13 1.99 -3.76 4.26
C TYR A 13 1.87 -2.33 4.84
N ARG A 14 2.77 -1.93 5.77
CA ARG A 14 2.82 -0.54 6.26
C ARG A 14 3.01 0.46 5.13
N GLN A 15 3.91 0.18 4.19
CA GLN A 15 4.17 1.06 3.05
C GLN A 15 2.94 1.17 2.15
N ALA A 16 2.30 0.05 1.82
CA ALA A 16 1.10 0.04 0.97
C ALA A 16 -0.06 0.86 1.58
N PHE A 17 -0.28 0.75 2.90
CA PHE A 17 -1.28 1.56 3.60
C PHE A 17 -0.92 3.04 3.65
N TYR A 18 0.35 3.37 3.88
CA TYR A 18 0.82 4.76 3.87
C TYR A 18 0.61 5.41 2.50
N ASP A 19 0.99 4.73 1.41
CA ASP A 19 0.80 5.22 0.05
C ASP A 19 -0.68 5.39 -0.30
N ALA A 20 -1.54 4.44 0.09
CA ALA A 20 -2.97 4.54 -0.12
C ALA A 20 -3.59 5.74 0.62
N ALA A 21 -3.21 5.95 1.88
CA ALA A 21 -3.68 7.09 2.67
C ALA A 21 -3.22 8.42 2.07
N LYS A 22 -1.93 8.53 1.69
CA LYS A 22 -1.38 9.72 1.03
C LYS A 22 -1.97 9.99 -0.35
N LYS A 23 -2.32 8.94 -1.11
CA LYS A 23 -2.98 9.06 -2.42
C LYS A 23 -4.40 9.62 -2.28
N ALA A 24 -5.15 9.17 -1.28
CA ALA A 24 -6.51 9.65 -1.00
C ALA A 24 -6.53 11.03 -0.31
N ASP A 25 -5.47 11.34 0.44
CA ASP A 25 -5.28 12.62 1.13
C ASP A 25 -3.79 12.96 1.26
N PRO A 26 -3.25 13.84 0.39
CA PRO A 26 -1.84 14.23 0.44
C PRO A 26 -1.39 14.82 1.78
N ASN A 27 -2.32 15.44 2.53
CA ASN A 27 -2.09 16.05 3.83
C ASN A 27 -2.35 15.10 5.01
N TRP A 28 -2.64 13.82 4.75
CA TRP A 28 -2.79 12.81 5.78
C TRP A 28 -1.49 12.58 6.54
N GLU A 29 -1.59 12.36 7.84
CA GLU A 29 -0.45 12.13 8.73
C GLU A 29 -0.74 10.94 9.64
N ILE A 30 0.31 10.29 10.14
CA ILE A 30 0.17 9.17 11.06
C ILE A 30 -0.63 9.61 12.29
N GLY A 31 -1.62 8.81 12.66
CA GLY A 31 -2.55 9.12 13.75
C GLY A 31 -3.85 9.79 13.30
N LYS A 32 -3.94 10.25 12.04
CA LYS A 32 -5.22 10.68 11.46
C LYS A 32 -6.03 9.49 10.92
N PRO A 33 -7.37 9.54 10.96
CA PRO A 33 -8.21 8.56 10.28
C PRO A 33 -7.87 8.46 8.80
N ILE A 34 -7.85 7.24 8.27
CA ILE A 34 -7.75 7.01 6.82
C ILE A 34 -9.12 7.26 6.21
N LYS A 35 -9.16 7.94 5.06
CA LYS A 35 -10.42 8.18 4.34
C LYS A 35 -11.07 6.85 3.94
N ASP A 36 -12.39 6.81 4.01
CA ASP A 36 -13.17 5.68 3.54
C ASP A 36 -12.84 5.36 2.08
N GLY A 37 -12.79 4.06 1.75
CA GLY A 37 -12.43 3.55 0.42
C GLY A 37 -10.97 3.74 0.00
N ALA A 38 -10.12 4.41 0.78
CA ALA A 38 -8.71 4.62 0.41
C ALA A 38 -7.93 3.29 0.29
N LEU A 39 -8.32 2.27 1.05
CA LEU A 39 -7.66 0.97 1.08
C LEU A 39 -8.22 -0.03 0.06
N ASP A 40 -9.30 0.28 -0.64
CA ASP A 40 -9.98 -0.64 -1.57
C ASP A 40 -9.07 -1.12 -2.71
N SER A 41 -8.09 -0.29 -3.06
CA SER A 41 -7.10 -0.59 -4.10
C SER A 41 -5.87 -1.35 -3.60
N VAL A 42 -5.73 -1.58 -2.29
CA VAL A 42 -4.58 -2.27 -1.69
C VAL A 42 -4.85 -3.77 -1.68
N THR A 43 -4.16 -4.51 -2.54
CA THR A 43 -4.20 -5.99 -2.55
C THR A 43 -2.90 -6.57 -2.01
N ARG A 44 -2.97 -7.81 -1.50
CA ARG A 44 -1.78 -8.59 -1.09
C ARG A 44 -0.76 -8.69 -2.22
N GLU A 45 -1.24 -9.01 -3.42
CA GLU A 45 -0.40 -9.13 -4.61
C GLU A 45 0.36 -7.83 -4.89
N LEU A 46 -0.33 -6.68 -4.84
CA LEU A 46 0.30 -5.39 -5.06
C LEU A 46 1.35 -5.08 -3.98
N ALA A 47 1.01 -5.27 -2.71
CA ALA A 47 1.95 -5.03 -1.62
C ALA A 47 3.19 -5.93 -1.76
N GLU A 48 3.02 -7.23 -1.95
CA GLU A 48 4.11 -8.22 -1.98
C GLU A 48 4.94 -8.16 -3.27
N SER A 49 4.39 -7.61 -4.35
CA SER A 49 5.14 -7.34 -5.59
C SER A 49 6.23 -6.27 -5.41
N GLY A 50 6.20 -5.52 -4.30
CA GLY A 50 7.10 -4.38 -4.08
C GLY A 50 6.77 -3.15 -4.93
N LYS A 51 5.68 -3.20 -5.71
CA LYS A 51 5.15 -2.05 -6.45
C LYS A 51 4.16 -1.32 -5.55
N SER A 52 4.35 -0.01 -5.38
CA SER A 52 3.35 0.79 -4.70
C SER A 52 2.02 0.74 -5.46
N PRO A 53 0.86 0.85 -4.78
CA PRO A 53 -0.45 0.90 -5.45
C PRO A 53 -0.56 2.08 -6.45
N ALA A 54 0.29 3.11 -6.32
CA ALA A 54 0.45 4.16 -7.33
C ALA A 54 1.11 3.64 -8.62
N GLN A 55 2.19 2.86 -8.50
CA GLN A 55 2.91 2.26 -9.64
C GLN A 55 2.03 1.24 -10.38
N ALA A 56 1.29 0.41 -9.64
CA ALA A 56 0.44 -0.61 -10.25
C ALA A 56 -0.76 -0.04 -11.04
N THR A 57 -1.31 1.10 -10.61
CA THR A 57 -2.33 1.81 -11.40
C THR A 57 -1.80 2.38 -12.71
N LEU A 58 -0.49 2.59 -12.84
CA LEU A 58 0.15 3.00 -14.11
C LEU A 58 0.38 1.80 -15.03
N ASP A 59 0.76 0.64 -14.47
CA ASP A 59 1.02 -0.58 -15.23
C ASP A 59 -0.25 -1.16 -15.91
N THR A 60 -1.45 -0.88 -15.39
CA THR A 60 -2.73 -1.42 -15.92
C THR A 60 -3.33 -0.56 -17.04
N LYS A 61 -2.77 0.63 -17.33
CA LYS A 61 -3.19 1.49 -18.45
C LYS A 61 -2.29 1.21 -19.67
N ILE A 62 -2.56 0.10 -20.37
CA ILE A 62 -2.05 -0.19 -21.72
C ILE A 62 -3.23 -0.27 -22.68
#